data_AF-K1ZRF2-F1
#
_entry.id   AF-K1ZRF2-F1
#
_cell.length_a   1.000
_cell.length_b   1.000
_cell.length_c   1.000
_cell.angle_alpha   90.00
_cell.angle_beta   90.00
_cell.angle_gamma   90.00
#
_symmetry.space_group_name_H-M   'P 1'
#
loop_
_entity.id
_entity.type
_entity.pdbx_description
1 polymer ?
#
loop_
_entity_poly.entity_id
_entity_poly.type
_entity_poly.pdbx_seq_one_letter_code
_entity_poly.pdbx_strand_id
1 'polypeptide(L)'
;MKIILATLMILTVVASTTAFAAFAGPRDDQWQKVQDAINKGLPQTAIKEIELILGKAMKDKSYGEAIKAIGMKIALEGNIQGNKPEEKISRMQAEIAKAPEEMKPMMEAILANWYWQYFQ
;
A
#
# COMPACT_ATOMS: atom_id res chain seq x y z
N MET A 1 -16.25 -18.20 53.09
CA MET A 1 -16.45 -16.86 52.49
C MET A 1 -15.43 -16.48 51.40
N LYS A 2 -14.32 -17.22 51.16
CA LYS A 2 -13.33 -16.89 50.11
C LYS A 2 -13.60 -17.53 48.72
N ILE A 3 -14.40 -18.60 48.66
CA ILE A 3 -14.61 -19.37 47.41
C ILE A 3 -15.74 -18.76 46.54
N ILE A 4 -16.70 -18.07 47.14
CA ILE A 4 -17.85 -17.46 46.43
C ILE A 4 -17.46 -16.14 45.71
N LEU A 5 -16.42 -15.44 46.19
CA LEU A 5 -15.88 -14.24 45.52
C LEU A 5 -15.06 -14.58 44.26
N ALA A 6 -14.42 -15.76 44.21
CA ALA A 6 -13.61 -16.15 43.05
C ALA A 6 -14.48 -16.53 41.84
N THR A 7 -15.66 -17.09 42.06
CA THR A 7 -16.56 -17.50 40.97
C THR A 7 -17.32 -16.31 40.35
N LEU A 8 -17.54 -15.23 41.09
CA LEU A 8 -18.19 -14.02 40.57
C LEU A 8 -17.25 -13.17 39.70
N MET A 9 -15.93 -13.38 39.81
CA MET A 9 -14.93 -12.67 39.01
C MET A 9 -14.62 -13.36 37.68
N ILE A 10 -15.08 -14.60 37.48
CA ILE A 10 -14.87 -15.37 36.23
C ILE A 10 -16.01 -15.13 35.22
N LEU A 11 -17.15 -14.60 35.65
CA LEU A 11 -18.31 -14.37 34.76
C LEU A 11 -18.25 -13.03 33.98
N THR A 12 -17.36 -12.11 34.34
CA THR A 12 -17.27 -10.78 33.70
C THR A 12 -16.26 -10.68 32.55
N VAL A 13 -15.46 -11.72 32.29
CA VAL A 13 -14.40 -11.66 31.24
C VAL A 13 -14.88 -12.12 29.86
N VAL A 14 -16.09 -12.69 29.73
CA VAL A 14 -16.55 -13.33 28.48
C VAL A 14 -17.32 -12.36 27.53
N ALA A 15 -17.48 -11.08 27.87
CA ALA A 15 -18.36 -10.16 27.11
C ALA A 15 -17.63 -9.05 26.32
N SER A 16 -16.36 -9.24 25.94
CA SER A 16 -15.60 -8.21 25.19
C SER A 16 -14.93 -8.73 23.92
N THR A 17 -15.55 -9.69 23.23
CA THR A 17 -15.20 -9.99 21.84
C THR A 17 -16.00 -9.07 20.91
N THR A 18 -15.66 -7.78 20.90
CA THR A 18 -16.09 -6.90 19.80
C THR A 18 -15.42 -7.41 18.53
N ALA A 19 -16.16 -8.14 17.71
CA ALA A 19 -15.74 -8.48 16.36
C ALA A 19 -15.49 -7.17 15.61
N PHE A 20 -14.23 -6.82 15.39
CA PHE A 20 -13.86 -5.76 14.47
C PHE A 20 -14.27 -6.22 13.07
N ALA A 21 -15.42 -5.75 12.60
CA ALA A 21 -15.78 -5.86 11.20
C ALA A 21 -14.76 -5.02 10.41
N ALA A 22 -13.89 -5.68 9.65
CA ALA A 22 -13.02 -5.01 8.69
C ALA A 22 -13.91 -4.50 7.56
N PHE A 23 -14.15 -3.19 7.52
CA PHE A 23 -14.75 -2.56 6.35
C PHE A 23 -13.74 -2.61 5.22
N ALA A 24 -14.16 -3.13 4.06
CA ALA A 24 -13.36 -3.05 2.85
C ALA A 24 -13.01 -1.58 2.57
N GLY A 25 -11.73 -1.32 2.39
CA GLY A 25 -11.22 -0.02 1.98
C GLY A 25 -11.68 0.32 0.55
N PRO A 26 -11.54 1.59 0.15
CA PRO A 26 -11.76 1.98 -1.23
C PRO A 26 -10.93 1.09 -2.17
N ARG A 27 -11.59 0.55 -3.21
CA ARG A 27 -10.95 -0.22 -4.30
C ARG A 27 -10.24 -1.52 -3.86
N ASP A 28 -10.56 -2.09 -2.71
CA ASP A 28 -10.01 -3.37 -2.25
C ASP A 28 -10.14 -4.48 -3.31
N ASP A 29 -11.29 -4.61 -3.97
CA ASP A 29 -11.50 -5.57 -5.06
C ASP A 29 -10.50 -5.37 -6.22
N GLN A 30 -10.13 -4.12 -6.50
CA GLN A 30 -9.16 -3.79 -7.55
C GLN A 30 -7.74 -4.12 -7.09
N TRP A 31 -7.41 -3.85 -5.82
CA TRP A 31 -6.14 -4.27 -5.21
C TRP A 31 -5.99 -5.79 -5.18
N GLN A 32 -7.07 -6.54 -4.99
CA GLN A 32 -7.05 -8.00 -5.09
C GLN A 32 -6.63 -8.45 -6.49
N LYS A 33 -7.15 -7.81 -7.55
CA LYS A 33 -6.71 -8.10 -8.94
C LYS A 33 -5.24 -7.80 -9.17
N VAL A 34 -4.73 -6.70 -8.60
CA VAL A 34 -3.30 -6.37 -8.63
C VAL A 34 -2.50 -7.51 -7.99
N GLN A 35 -2.89 -7.94 -6.80
CA GLN A 35 -2.20 -8.99 -6.07
C GLN A 35 -2.25 -10.34 -6.80
N ASP A 36 -3.40 -10.70 -7.36
CA ASP A 36 -3.58 -11.92 -8.14
C ASP A 36 -2.67 -11.92 -9.37
N ALA A 37 -2.55 -10.78 -10.06
CA ALA A 37 -1.65 -10.63 -11.20
C ALA A 37 -0.18 -10.75 -10.79
N ILE A 38 0.22 -10.15 -9.68
CA ILE A 38 1.58 -10.28 -9.12
C ILE A 38 1.88 -11.75 -8.79
N ASN A 39 0.96 -12.43 -8.09
CA ASN A 39 1.12 -13.84 -7.68
C ASN A 39 1.23 -14.78 -8.89
N LYS A 40 0.60 -14.43 -10.01
CA LYS A 40 0.67 -15.17 -11.28
C LYS A 40 1.90 -14.82 -12.12
N GLY A 41 2.77 -13.92 -11.66
CA GLY A 41 3.93 -13.46 -12.43
C GLY A 41 3.55 -12.62 -13.65
N LEU A 42 2.43 -11.89 -13.58
CA LEU A 42 1.89 -11.04 -14.66
C LEU A 42 2.05 -9.55 -14.33
N PRO A 43 3.29 -9.01 -14.28
CA PRO A 43 3.54 -7.65 -13.83
C PRO A 43 2.89 -6.59 -14.73
N GLN A 44 2.79 -6.82 -16.04
CA GLN A 44 2.09 -5.90 -16.95
C GLN A 44 0.58 -5.83 -16.65
N THR A 45 -0.04 -6.95 -16.29
CA THR A 45 -1.46 -6.98 -15.89
C THR A 45 -1.65 -6.25 -14.57
N ALA A 46 -0.75 -6.46 -13.61
CA ALA A 46 -0.77 -5.74 -12.34
C ALA A 46 -0.64 -4.22 -12.56
N ILE A 47 0.26 -3.77 -13.44
CA ILE A 47 0.42 -2.34 -13.78
C ILE A 47 -0.87 -1.76 -14.36
N LYS A 48 -1.55 -2.44 -15.28
CA LYS A 48 -2.83 -1.98 -15.84
C LYS A 48 -3.89 -1.76 -14.76
N GLU A 49 -4.01 -2.70 -13.82
CA GLU A 49 -4.93 -2.55 -12.69
C GLU A 49 -4.52 -1.39 -11.75
N ILE A 50 -3.21 -1.22 -11.50
CA ILE A 50 -2.67 -0.10 -10.72
C ILE A 50 -2.98 1.25 -11.38
N GLU A 51 -2.90 1.36 -12.70
CA GLU A 51 -3.23 2.60 -13.42
C GLU A 51 -4.71 2.99 -13.25
N LEU A 52 -5.62 2.00 -13.24
CA LEU A 52 -7.04 2.23 -12.96
C LEU A 52 -7.26 2.71 -11.51
N ILE A 53 -6.52 2.15 -10.55
CA ILE A 53 -6.55 2.58 -9.15
C ILE A 53 -6.02 4.01 -9.03
N LEU A 54 -4.87 4.29 -9.65
CA LEU A 54 -4.22 5.60 -9.60
C LEU A 54 -5.14 6.70 -10.14
N GLY A 55 -5.77 6.48 -11.30
CA GLY A 55 -6.70 7.46 -11.87
C GLY A 55 -7.87 7.79 -10.95
N LYS A 56 -8.46 6.78 -10.30
CA LYS A 56 -9.54 6.95 -9.31
C LYS A 56 -9.04 7.63 -8.04
N ALA A 57 -7.91 7.19 -7.49
CA ALA A 57 -7.31 7.74 -6.28
C ALA A 57 -6.93 9.21 -6.44
N MET A 58 -6.40 9.60 -7.60
CA MET A 58 -6.11 11.01 -7.91
C MET A 58 -7.39 11.85 -8.00
N LYS A 59 -8.44 11.34 -8.65
CA LYS A 59 -9.75 12.03 -8.74
C LYS A 59 -10.39 12.23 -7.37
N ASP A 60 -10.31 11.22 -6.51
CA ASP A 60 -10.88 11.24 -5.16
C ASP A 60 -9.96 11.92 -4.13
N LYS A 61 -8.82 12.45 -4.56
CA LYS A 61 -7.75 12.99 -3.69
C LYS A 61 -7.31 12.03 -2.57
N SER A 62 -7.41 10.73 -2.83
CA SER A 62 -6.93 9.65 -1.98
C SER A 62 -5.42 9.50 -2.11
N TYR A 63 -4.68 10.55 -1.72
CA TYR A 63 -3.25 10.69 -2.01
C TYR A 63 -2.38 9.56 -1.45
N GLY A 64 -2.70 9.04 -0.27
CA GLY A 64 -1.97 7.88 0.29
C GLY A 64 -2.04 6.64 -0.62
N GLU A 65 -3.21 6.37 -1.21
CA GLU A 65 -3.39 5.27 -2.15
C GLU A 65 -2.74 5.57 -3.51
N ALA A 66 -2.79 6.82 -3.97
CA ALA A 66 -2.08 7.23 -5.18
C ALA A 66 -0.55 7.06 -5.05
N ILE A 67 0.03 7.44 -3.91
CA ILE A 67 1.46 7.23 -3.62
C ILE A 67 1.80 5.73 -3.62
N LYS A 68 0.98 4.90 -2.96
CA LYS A 68 1.14 3.44 -2.98
C LYS A 68 1.12 2.88 -4.41
N ALA A 69 0.14 3.31 -5.21
CA ALA A 69 0.00 2.92 -6.61
C ALA A 69 1.23 3.30 -7.45
N ILE A 70 1.71 4.54 -7.31
CA ILE A 70 2.92 5.02 -8.02
C ILE A 70 4.15 4.19 -7.62
N GLY A 71 4.39 4.02 -6.31
CA GLY A 71 5.54 3.24 -5.83
C GLY A 71 5.53 1.79 -6.33
N MET A 72 4.36 1.14 -6.28
CA MET A 72 4.21 -0.23 -6.78
C MET A 72 4.37 -0.31 -8.31
N LYS A 73 3.83 0.65 -9.06
CA LYS A 73 4.00 0.73 -10.52
C LYS A 73 5.48 0.79 -10.88
N ILE A 74 6.23 1.71 -10.28
CA ILE A 74 7.67 1.86 -10.55
C ILE A 74 8.43 0.57 -10.21
N ALA A 75 8.12 -0.07 -9.09
CA ALA A 75 8.76 -1.32 -8.69
C ALA A 75 8.51 -2.45 -9.71
N LEU A 76 7.28 -2.60 -10.18
CA LEU A 76 6.90 -3.61 -11.19
C LEU A 76 7.50 -3.32 -12.57
N GLU A 77 7.54 -2.06 -12.98
CA GLU A 77 8.22 -1.67 -14.22
C GLU A 77 9.72 -1.97 -14.12
N GLY A 78 10.33 -1.76 -12.94
CA GLY A 78 11.70 -2.18 -12.67
C GLY A 78 11.88 -3.69 -12.86
N ASN A 79 10.99 -4.51 -12.32
CA ASN A 79 11.05 -5.97 -12.51
C ASN A 79 10.99 -6.39 -13.99
N ILE A 80 10.27 -5.65 -14.83
CA ILE A 80 10.19 -5.91 -16.27
C ILE A 80 11.48 -5.49 -17.01
N GLN A 81 12.14 -4.41 -16.57
CA GLN A 81 13.28 -3.78 -17.28
C GLN A 81 14.66 -4.21 -16.74
N GLY A 82 14.73 -5.34 -16.03
CA GLY A 82 16.00 -5.87 -15.51
C GLY A 82 16.36 -5.41 -14.09
N ASN A 83 15.39 -4.83 -13.37
CA ASN A 83 15.44 -4.47 -11.96
C ASN A 83 16.59 -3.51 -11.57
N LYS A 84 16.89 -2.55 -12.45
CA LYS A 84 17.92 -1.55 -12.19
C LYS A 84 17.45 -0.53 -11.15
N PRO A 85 18.19 -0.33 -10.05
CA PRO A 85 17.83 0.63 -9.01
C PRO A 85 17.81 2.08 -9.50
N GLU A 86 18.70 2.46 -10.44
CA GLU A 86 18.77 3.80 -11.02
C GLU A 86 17.49 4.19 -11.75
N GLU A 87 16.84 3.24 -12.42
CA GLU A 87 15.58 3.46 -13.12
C GLU A 87 14.44 3.78 -12.14
N LYS A 88 14.42 3.14 -10.97
CA LYS A 88 13.41 3.41 -9.93
C LYS A 88 13.55 4.84 -9.42
N ILE A 89 14.78 5.27 -9.15
CA ILE A 89 15.11 6.64 -8.73
C ILE A 89 14.63 7.64 -9.79
N SER A 90 15.05 7.46 -11.05
CA SER A 90 14.69 8.38 -12.14
C SER A 90 13.17 8.47 -12.36
N ARG A 91 12.45 7.35 -12.28
CA ARG A 91 10.99 7.34 -12.42
C ARG A 91 10.30 8.02 -11.24
N MET A 92 10.75 7.81 -9.99
CA MET A 92 10.15 8.50 -8.84
C MET A 92 10.38 10.00 -8.90
N GLN A 93 11.55 10.46 -9.32
CA GLN A 93 11.81 11.88 -9.55
C GLN A 93 10.84 12.48 -10.58
N ALA A 94 10.59 11.77 -11.68
CA ALA A 94 9.63 12.21 -12.70
C ALA A 94 8.19 12.25 -12.17
N GLU A 95 7.80 11.30 -11.30
CA GLU A 95 6.49 11.30 -10.64
C GLU A 95 6.36 12.43 -9.62
N ILE A 96 7.39 12.73 -8.82
CA ILE A 96 7.40 13.86 -7.87
C ILE A 96 7.23 15.19 -8.61
N ALA A 97 7.89 15.37 -9.76
CA ALA A 97 7.84 16.62 -10.52
C ALA A 97 6.43 17.01 -11.00
N LYS A 98 5.55 16.02 -11.21
CA LYS A 98 4.15 16.23 -11.64
C LYS A 98 3.11 16.03 -10.52
N ALA A 99 3.54 15.65 -9.32
CA ALA A 99 2.64 15.36 -8.22
C ALA A 99 2.10 16.64 -7.55
N PRO A 100 0.87 16.63 -7.01
CA PRO A 100 0.39 17.65 -6.08
C PRO A 100 1.35 17.82 -4.90
N GLU A 101 1.44 19.05 -4.36
CA GLU A 101 2.36 19.39 -3.27
C GLU A 101 2.15 18.49 -2.04
N GLU A 102 0.92 18.08 -1.77
CA GLU A 102 0.56 17.23 -0.63
C GLU A 102 1.13 15.81 -0.72
N MET A 103 1.44 15.33 -1.93
CA MET A 103 2.01 13.99 -2.15
C MET A 103 3.54 13.98 -2.04
N LYS A 104 4.20 15.10 -2.35
CA LYS A 104 5.65 15.16 -2.52
C LYS A 104 6.44 14.69 -1.30
N PRO A 105 6.14 15.11 -0.05
CA PRO A 105 6.98 14.73 1.10
C PRO A 105 7.09 13.21 1.30
N MET A 106 6.00 12.48 1.08
CA MET A 106 6.00 11.03 1.20
C MET A 106 6.71 10.36 0.03
N MET A 107 6.55 10.88 -1.18
CA MET A 107 7.25 10.38 -2.36
C MET A 107 8.76 10.63 -2.27
N GLU A 108 9.18 11.77 -1.72
CA GLU A 108 10.57 12.10 -1.41
C GLU A 108 11.17 11.16 -0.35
N ALA A 109 10.40 10.77 0.66
CA ALA A 109 10.84 9.77 1.64
C ALA A 109 11.09 8.40 0.98
N ILE A 110 10.21 7.98 0.06
CA ILE A 110 10.41 6.75 -0.73
C ILE A 110 11.66 6.88 -1.61
N LEU A 111 11.83 8.03 -2.29
CA LEU A 111 12.99 8.31 -3.11
C LEU A 111 14.30 8.26 -2.30
N ALA A 112 14.32 8.85 -1.10
CA ALA A 112 15.46 8.82 -0.20
C ALA A 112 15.83 7.38 0.19
N ASN A 113 14.83 6.53 0.48
CA ASN A 113 15.06 5.11 0.73
C ASN A 113 15.62 4.37 -0.50
N TRP A 114 15.19 4.71 -1.71
CA TRP A 114 15.76 4.12 -2.94
C TRP A 114 17.18 4.61 -3.24
N TYR A 115 17.51 5.86 -2.91
CA TYR A 115 18.89 6.32 -2.93
C TYR A 115 19.75 5.54 -1.95
N TRP A 116 19.28 5.32 -0.73
CA TRP A 116 20.00 4.49 0.24
C TRP A 116 20.26 3.09 -0.31
N GLN A 117 19.24 2.42 -0.86
CA GLN A 117 19.38 1.10 -1.48
C GLN A 117 20.32 1.08 -2.69
N TYR A 118 20.51 2.21 -3.37
CA TYR A 118 21.41 2.30 -4.52
C TYR A 118 22.89 2.39 -4.10
N PHE A 119 23.16 3.07 -2.99
CA PHE A 119 24.52 3.33 -2.50
C PHE A 119 24.99 2.34 -1.42
N GLN A 120 24.17 1.35 -1.04
CA GLN A 120 24.54 0.25 -0.15
C GLN A 120 24.71 -1.04 -0.94
#